data_AF-X6L826-F1
#
_entry.id   AF-X6L826-F1
#
_cell.length_a   1.000
_cell.length_b   1.000
_cell.length_c   1.000
_cell.angle_alpha   90.00
_cell.angle_beta   90.00
_cell.angle_gamma   90.00
#
_symmetry.space_group_name_H-M   'P 1'
#
loop_
_entity.id
_entity.type
_entity.pdbx_description
1 polymer ?
#
loop_
_entity_poly.entity_id
_entity_poly.type
_entity_poly.pdbx_seq_one_letter_code
_entity_poly.pdbx_strand_id
1 'polypeptide(L)'
;ESQEQKQTNEVIVCDFKGKIKELSDHLNNVCPLKISDCWYKPFGCEYNCYKHKLNDHLSSEFKLHFDLVVKFIQTLQEEIKQLKSQIQMNEKNNGNNAILINENISLKKEIDQLQQDIIQSNSKKDNEIKKIEKESQQELLKLR
;
A
#
# COMPACT_ATOMS: atom_id res chain seq x y z
N GLU A 1 5.35 46.59 -19.90
CA GLU A 1 5.71 46.58 -21.33
C GLU A 1 5.70 45.13 -21.80
N SER A 2 4.72 44.77 -22.61
CA SER A 2 4.49 43.39 -23.04
C SER A 2 5.19 43.18 -24.38
N GLN A 3 6.30 42.45 -24.39
CA GLN A 3 6.97 42.08 -25.63
C GLN A 3 6.22 40.92 -26.27
N GLU A 4 5.32 41.25 -27.21
CA GLU A 4 4.79 40.31 -28.20
C GLU A 4 5.94 39.79 -29.06
N GLN A 5 6.39 38.56 -28.78
CA GLN A 5 7.30 37.84 -29.65
C GLN A 5 6.54 37.46 -30.93
N LYS A 6 6.79 38.23 -32.01
CA LYS A 6 6.43 37.87 -33.38
C LYS A 6 7.10 36.55 -33.75
N GLN A 7 6.42 35.43 -33.55
CA GLN A 7 6.74 34.20 -34.24
C GLN A 7 6.39 34.38 -35.72
N THR A 8 7.40 34.51 -36.57
CA THR A 8 7.26 34.26 -38.00
C THR A 8 6.81 32.82 -38.15
N ASN A 9 5.52 32.61 -38.48
CA ASN A 9 4.98 31.30 -38.82
C ASN A 9 5.60 30.85 -40.14
N GLU A 10 6.82 30.29 -40.09
CA GLU A 10 7.35 29.50 -41.19
C GLU A 10 6.37 28.35 -41.42
N VAL A 11 5.73 28.35 -42.60
CA VAL A 11 4.78 27.31 -42.99
C VAL A 11 5.60 26.06 -43.27
N ILE A 12 5.56 25.12 -42.33
CA ILE A 12 6.22 23.84 -42.51
C ILE A 12 5.31 22.94 -43.32
N VAL A 13 5.84 22.45 -44.43
CA VAL A 13 5.13 21.57 -45.36
C VAL A 13 5.85 20.23 -45.39
N CYS A 14 5.07 19.16 -45.52
CA CYS A 14 5.60 17.84 -45.81
C CYS A 14 5.36 17.49 -47.28
N ASP A 15 6.42 17.46 -48.07
CA ASP A 15 6.38 17.12 -49.50
C ASP A 15 6.74 15.65 -49.74
N PHE A 16 6.27 14.74 -48.89
CA PHE A 16 6.56 13.31 -49.00
C PHE A 16 6.18 12.77 -50.39
N LYS A 17 7.17 12.21 -51.09
CA LYS A 17 7.01 11.54 -52.38
C LYS A 17 7.58 10.12 -52.27
N GLY A 18 6.70 9.16 -52.02
CA GLY A 18 7.06 7.76 -51.85
C GLY A 18 5.88 6.83 -52.11
N LYS A 19 6.08 5.52 -51.93
CA LYS A 19 5.02 4.53 -52.09
C LYS A 19 4.10 4.54 -50.86
N ILE A 20 2.83 4.16 -51.03
CA ILE A 20 1.88 4.05 -49.90
C ILE A 20 2.42 3.16 -48.77
N LYS A 21 3.13 2.07 -49.11
CA LYS A 21 3.77 1.18 -48.12
C LYS A 21 4.83 1.86 -47.24
N GLU A 22 5.39 2.99 -47.68
CA GLU A 22 6.42 3.77 -46.95
C GLU A 22 5.78 4.89 -46.10
N LEU A 23 4.48 5.18 -46.29
CA LEU A 23 3.80 6.30 -45.64
C LEU A 23 3.80 6.17 -44.11
N SER A 24 3.53 4.97 -43.58
CA SER A 24 3.48 4.75 -42.13
C SER A 24 4.84 5.01 -41.49
N ASP A 25 5.91 4.51 -42.10
CA ASP A 25 7.28 4.74 -41.62
C ASP A 25 7.63 6.23 -41.65
N HIS A 26 7.31 6.91 -42.77
CA HIS A 26 7.50 8.35 -42.89
C HIS A 26 6.77 9.12 -41.78
N LEU A 27 5.46 8.91 -41.59
CA LEU A 27 4.66 9.61 -40.58
C LEU A 27 5.20 9.42 -39.17
N ASN A 28 5.73 8.24 -38.86
CA ASN A 28 6.21 7.91 -37.53
C ASN A 28 7.65 8.34 -37.27
N ASN A 29 8.53 8.34 -38.26
CA ASN A 29 9.97 8.47 -38.01
C ASN A 29 10.57 9.75 -38.59
N VAL A 30 10.03 10.24 -39.71
CA VAL A 30 10.67 11.28 -40.54
C VAL A 30 9.83 12.55 -40.67
N CYS A 31 8.50 12.43 -40.68
CA CYS A 31 7.59 13.51 -41.04
C CYS A 31 7.82 14.75 -40.16
N PRO A 32 8.12 15.93 -40.76
CA PRO A 32 8.35 17.16 -40.01
C PRO A 32 7.07 17.65 -39.32
N LEU A 33 5.90 17.20 -39.78
CA LEU A 33 4.59 17.48 -39.21
C LEU A 33 4.21 16.51 -38.08
N LYS A 34 5.09 15.57 -37.72
CA LYS A 34 4.83 14.71 -36.57
C LYS A 34 4.83 15.53 -35.29
N ILE A 35 3.68 15.51 -34.60
CA ILE A 35 3.56 16.05 -33.25
C ILE A 35 4.17 15.04 -32.28
N SER A 36 4.99 15.55 -31.37
CA SER A 36 5.61 14.80 -30.29
C SER A 36 5.22 15.42 -28.96
N ASP A 37 5.03 14.57 -27.97
CA ASP A 37 4.85 14.99 -26.59
C ASP A 37 6.14 15.59 -26.03
N CYS A 38 6.00 16.55 -25.11
CA CYS A 38 7.12 17.00 -24.30
C CYS A 38 7.71 15.83 -23.48
N TRP A 39 9.04 15.80 -23.36
CA TRP A 39 9.74 14.78 -22.55
C TRP A 39 9.34 14.83 -21.07
N TYR A 40 8.83 15.97 -20.60
CA TYR A 40 8.37 16.15 -19.23
C TYR A 40 6.88 15.83 -19.01
N LYS A 41 6.20 15.23 -19.99
CA LYS A 41 4.79 14.80 -19.86
C LYS A 41 4.51 13.89 -18.65
N PRO A 42 5.38 12.92 -18.31
CA PRO A 42 5.20 12.11 -17.09
C PRO A 42 5.21 12.92 -15.79
N PHE A 43 5.80 14.11 -15.79
CA PHE A 43 5.85 15.01 -14.63
C PHE A 43 4.75 16.08 -14.65
N GLY A 44 3.89 16.11 -15.68
CA GLY A 44 2.76 17.02 -15.79
C GLY A 44 2.86 18.11 -16.87
N CYS A 45 3.84 18.05 -17.77
CA CYS A 45 3.86 18.97 -18.91
C CYS A 45 2.89 18.49 -20.00
N GLU A 46 1.81 19.24 -20.25
CA GLU A 46 0.79 18.86 -21.25
C GLU A 46 1.13 19.33 -22.68
N TYR A 47 2.28 19.99 -22.86
CA TYR A 47 2.66 20.55 -24.14
C TYR A 47 3.00 19.45 -25.17
N ASN A 48 2.46 19.62 -26.36
CA ASN A 48 2.76 18.83 -27.54
C ASN A 48 3.10 19.78 -28.68
N CYS A 49 4.11 19.44 -29.46
CA CYS A 49 4.57 20.29 -30.56
C CYS A 49 5.19 19.47 -31.67
N TYR A 50 5.39 20.11 -32.82
CA TYR A 50 6.15 19.48 -33.90
C TYR A 50 7.57 19.18 -33.44
N LYS A 51 8.12 18.06 -33.92
CA LYS A 51 9.45 17.56 -33.53
C LYS A 51 10.56 18.63 -33.58
N HIS A 52 10.52 19.54 -34.54
CA HIS A 52 11.53 20.61 -34.66
C HIS A 52 11.40 21.72 -33.60
N LYS A 53 10.18 22.01 -33.09
CA LYS A 53 9.97 23.01 -32.01
C LYS A 53 10.21 22.44 -30.61
N LEU A 54 10.43 21.13 -30.50
CA LEU A 54 10.57 20.47 -29.21
C LEU A 54 11.76 21.01 -28.44
N ASN A 55 12.93 21.17 -29.09
CA ASN A 55 14.11 21.73 -28.42
C ASN A 55 13.92 23.18 -27.99
N ASP A 56 13.21 23.99 -28.78
CA ASP A 56 12.91 25.37 -28.43
C ASP A 56 12.02 25.42 -27.18
N HIS A 57 10.95 24.62 -27.15
CA HIS A 57 10.09 24.47 -25.97
C HIS A 57 10.87 23.99 -24.75
N LEU A 58 11.71 22.96 -24.89
CA LEU A 58 12.54 22.43 -23.80
C LEU A 58 13.51 23.50 -23.25
N SER A 59 14.00 24.37 -24.12
CA SER A 59 14.93 25.44 -23.73
C SER A 59 14.22 26.65 -23.13
N SER A 60 13.07 27.05 -23.67
CA SER A 60 12.31 28.20 -23.18
C SER A 60 11.62 27.92 -21.84
N GLU A 61 11.11 26.70 -21.66
CA GLU A 61 10.37 26.27 -20.48
C GLU A 61 11.22 25.48 -19.48
N PHE A 62 12.56 25.54 -19.57
CA PHE A 62 13.44 24.70 -18.74
C PHE A 62 13.17 24.85 -17.23
N LYS A 63 12.81 26.06 -16.78
CA LYS A 63 12.50 26.34 -15.37
C LYS A 63 11.21 25.65 -14.94
N LEU A 64 10.16 25.72 -15.77
CA LEU A 64 8.91 25.00 -15.54
C LEU A 64 9.17 23.49 -15.42
N HIS A 65 9.96 22.94 -16.34
CA HIS A 65 10.31 21.51 -16.33
C HIS A 65 11.09 21.12 -15.07
N PHE A 66 12.04 21.95 -14.65
CA PHE A 66 12.78 21.75 -13.41
C PHE A 66 11.84 21.75 -12.19
N ASP A 67 10.94 22.72 -12.11
CA ASP A 67 9.97 22.83 -11.00
C ASP A 67 9.03 21.61 -10.95
N LEU A 68 8.58 21.09 -12.11
CA LEU A 68 7.78 19.86 -12.18
C LEU A 68 8.55 18.66 -11.63
N VAL A 69 9.83 18.50 -12.00
CA VAL A 69 10.66 17.39 -11.50
C VAL A 69 10.91 17.53 -10.01
N VAL A 70 11.22 18.73 -9.52
CA VAL A 70 11.42 18.98 -8.07
C VAL A 70 10.15 18.63 -7.30
N LYS A 71 8.98 19.09 -7.75
CA LYS A 71 7.69 18.78 -7.12
C LYS A 71 7.44 17.28 -7.10
N PHE A 72 7.68 16.59 -8.21
CA PHE A 72 7.52 15.14 -8.29
C PHE A 72 8.42 14.40 -7.30
N ILE A 73 9.69 14.81 -7.19
CA ILE A 73 10.65 14.23 -6.22
C ILE A 73 10.18 14.48 -4.78
N GLN A 74 9.69 15.70 -4.47
CA GLN A 74 9.16 16.02 -3.14
C GLN A 74 7.97 15.13 -2.78
N THR A 75 7.01 14.95 -3.69
CA THR A 75 5.88 14.03 -3.49
C THR A 75 6.35 12.61 -3.22
N LEU A 76 7.29 12.08 -4.01
CA LEU A 76 7.85 10.74 -3.77
C LEU A 76 8.56 10.64 -2.41
N GLN A 77 9.30 11.66 -2.00
CA GLN A 77 9.96 11.69 -0.69
C GLN A 77 8.96 11.67 0.46
N GLU A 78 7.85 12.40 0.34
CA GLU A 78 6.76 12.40 1.31
C GLU A 78 6.07 11.04 1.39
N GLU A 79 5.74 10.42 0.26
CA GLU A 79 5.16 9.07 0.21
C GLU A 79 6.08 8.03 0.85
N ILE A 80 7.37 8.04 0.52
CA ILE A 80 8.36 7.14 1.12
C ILE A 80 8.43 7.34 2.64
N LYS A 81 8.39 8.59 3.11
CA LYS A 81 8.40 8.88 4.55
C LYS A 81 7.14 8.34 5.23
N GLN A 82 5.96 8.54 4.63
CA GLN A 82 4.70 8.03 5.15
C GLN A 82 4.70 6.49 5.22
N LEU A 83 5.15 5.82 4.16
CA LEU A 83 5.25 4.37 4.10
C LEU A 83 6.19 3.82 5.19
N LYS A 84 7.35 4.47 5.41
CA LYS A 84 8.28 4.09 6.49
C LYS A 84 7.63 4.22 7.87
N SER A 85 6.90 5.29 8.13
CA SER A 85 6.17 5.46 9.40
C SER A 85 5.08 4.40 9.59
N GLN A 86 4.34 4.04 8.52
CA GLN A 86 3.33 2.98 8.59
C GLN A 86 3.95 1.60 8.90
N ILE A 87 5.08 1.27 8.27
CA ILE A 87 5.82 0.02 8.54
C ILE A 87 6.24 -0.04 10.02
N GLN A 88 6.82 1.04 10.55
CA GLN A 88 7.25 1.10 11.95
C GLN A 88 6.09 0.92 12.93
N MET A 89 4.93 1.51 12.65
CA MET A 89 3.74 1.29 13.49
C MET A 89 3.25 -0.16 13.42
N ASN A 90 3.22 -0.75 12.23
CA ASN A 90 2.77 -2.13 12.05
C ASN A 90 3.70 -3.12 12.76
N GLU A 91 5.01 -2.91 12.71
CA GLU A 91 5.99 -3.70 13.46
C GLU A 91 5.75 -3.62 14.97
N LYS A 92 5.53 -2.41 15.50
CA LYS A 92 5.21 -2.21 16.93
C LYS A 92 3.91 -2.91 17.31
N ASN A 93 2.86 -2.79 16.49
CA ASN A 93 1.58 -3.43 16.73
C ASN A 93 1.70 -4.95 16.69
N ASN A 94 2.50 -5.50 15.77
CA ASN A 94 2.76 -6.94 15.70
C ASN A 94 3.50 -7.44 16.96
N GLY A 95 4.47 -6.67 17.46
CA GLY A 95 5.13 -6.95 18.74
C GLY A 95 4.14 -6.99 19.91
N ASN A 96 3.25 -6.01 20.01
CA ASN A 96 2.21 -5.97 21.04
C ASN A 96 1.26 -7.17 20.93
N ASN A 97 0.85 -7.55 19.71
CA ASN A 97 0.01 -8.72 19.48
C ASN A 97 0.69 -10.01 19.93
N ALA A 98 1.99 -10.18 19.70
CA ALA A 98 2.73 -11.34 20.18
C ALA A 98 2.73 -11.44 21.72
N ILE A 99 2.86 -10.31 22.42
CA ILE A 99 2.75 -10.25 23.88
C ILE A 99 1.35 -10.66 24.34
N LEU A 100 0.29 -10.08 23.75
CA LEU A 100 -1.09 -10.40 24.07
C LEU A 100 -1.45 -11.87 23.79
N ILE A 101 -0.88 -12.47 22.74
CA ILE A 101 -1.05 -13.90 22.45
C ILE A 101 -0.42 -14.75 23.55
N ASN A 102 0.78 -14.41 24.00
CA ASN A 102 1.45 -15.13 25.09
C ASN A 102 0.70 -15.01 26.43
N GLU A 103 0.16 -13.84 26.74
CA GLU A 103 -0.71 -13.62 27.90
C GLU A 103 -1.97 -14.47 27.80
N ASN A 104 -2.65 -14.47 26.65
CA ASN A 104 -3.83 -15.32 26.41
C ASN A 104 -3.53 -16.81 26.56
N ILE A 105 -2.37 -17.29 26.08
CA ILE A 105 -1.95 -18.68 26.26
C ILE A 105 -1.76 -19.01 27.76
N SER A 106 -1.17 -18.09 28.51
CA SER A 106 -0.93 -18.27 29.95
C SER A 106 -2.24 -18.31 30.73
N LEU A 107 -3.14 -17.35 30.47
CA LEU A 107 -4.48 -17.31 31.08
C LEU A 107 -5.28 -18.56 30.74
N LYS A 108 -5.20 -19.06 29.50
CA LYS A 108 -5.90 -20.28 29.10
C LYS A 108 -5.41 -21.51 29.87
N LYS A 109 -4.10 -21.64 30.08
CA LYS A 109 -3.53 -22.71 30.92
C LYS A 109 -4.01 -22.62 32.37
N GLU A 110 -4.10 -21.42 32.92
CA GLU A 110 -4.59 -21.21 34.28
C GLU A 110 -6.08 -21.59 34.42
N ILE A 111 -6.89 -21.23 33.43
CA ILE A 111 -8.30 -21.64 33.36
C ILE A 111 -8.42 -23.17 33.30
N ASP A 112 -7.64 -23.82 32.42
CA ASP A 112 -7.66 -25.27 32.28
C ASP A 112 -7.26 -25.96 33.60
N GLN A 113 -6.26 -25.44 34.30
CA GLN A 113 -5.84 -25.96 35.61
C GLN A 113 -6.94 -25.81 36.66
N LEU A 114 -7.54 -24.62 36.79
CA LEU A 114 -8.64 -24.37 37.72
C LEU A 114 -9.85 -25.27 37.44
N GLN A 115 -10.15 -25.53 36.17
CA GLN A 115 -11.21 -26.46 35.78
C GLN A 115 -10.91 -27.89 36.23
N GLN A 116 -9.67 -28.37 36.06
CA GLN A 116 -9.26 -29.69 36.56
C GLN A 116 -9.37 -29.78 38.08
N ASP A 117 -8.94 -28.75 38.80
CA ASP A 117 -9.00 -28.71 40.26
C ASP A 117 -10.46 -28.75 40.76
N ILE A 118 -11.37 -28.03 40.10
CA ILE A 118 -12.82 -28.06 40.40
C ILE A 118 -13.38 -29.47 40.16
N ILE A 119 -13.08 -30.09 39.02
CA ILE A 119 -13.54 -31.46 38.69
C ILE A 119 -13.03 -32.45 39.74
N GLN A 120 -11.75 -32.38 40.09
CA GLN A 120 -11.16 -33.25 41.08
C GLN A 120 -11.79 -33.03 42.46
N SER A 121 -12.00 -31.78 42.87
CA SER A 121 -12.66 -31.46 44.15
C SER A 121 -14.10 -31.98 44.20
N ASN A 122 -14.87 -31.84 43.13
CA ASN A 122 -16.25 -32.32 43.08
C ASN A 122 -16.30 -33.85 43.16
N SER A 123 -15.42 -34.55 42.45
CA SER A 123 -15.34 -36.01 42.52
C SER A 123 -15.03 -36.54 43.93
N LYS A 124 -14.18 -35.83 44.69
CA LYS A 124 -13.88 -36.16 46.08
C LYS A 124 -15.11 -35.99 46.97
N LYS A 125 -15.82 -34.86 46.83
CA LYS A 125 -17.06 -34.60 47.59
C LYS A 125 -18.15 -35.63 47.29
N ASP A 126 -18.32 -36.02 46.03
CA ASP A 126 -19.30 -37.06 45.65
C ASP A 126 -18.99 -38.41 46.31
N ASN A 127 -17.71 -38.77 46.42
CA ASN A 127 -17.30 -40.01 47.08
C ASN A 127 -17.53 -39.93 48.60
N GLU A 128 -17.28 -38.79 49.23
CA GLU A 128 -17.57 -38.56 50.65
C GLU A 128 -19.08 -38.63 50.93
N ILE A 129 -19.91 -38.00 50.10
CA ILE A 129 -21.38 -38.06 50.21
C ILE A 129 -21.86 -39.52 50.14
N LYS A 130 -21.42 -40.28 49.14
CA LYS A 130 -21.77 -41.71 49.01
C LYS A 130 -21.34 -42.55 50.21
N LYS A 131 -20.22 -42.20 50.85
CA LYS A 131 -19.73 -42.87 52.06
C LYS A 131 -20.65 -42.59 53.25
N ILE A 132 -20.99 -41.31 53.47
CA ILE A 132 -21.91 -40.88 54.54
C ILE A 132 -23.30 -41.51 54.35
N GLU A 133 -23.81 -41.56 53.13
CA GLU A 133 -25.09 -42.21 52.81
C GLU A 133 -25.09 -43.70 53.17
N LYS A 134 -24.02 -44.42 52.87
CA LYS A 134 -23.87 -45.84 53.24
C LYS A 134 -23.81 -46.04 54.76
N GLU A 135 -23.03 -45.21 55.46
CA GLU A 135 -22.90 -45.27 56.92
C GLU A 135 -24.25 -44.99 57.60
N SER A 136 -24.97 -43.97 57.14
CA SER A 136 -26.33 -43.65 57.61
C SER A 136 -27.32 -44.80 57.40
N GLN A 137 -27.32 -45.43 56.22
CA GLN A 137 -28.17 -46.59 55.94
C GLN A 137 -27.84 -47.78 56.85
N GLN A 138 -26.57 -48.05 57.13
CA GLN A 138 -26.16 -49.12 58.05
C GLN A 138 -26.61 -48.86 59.49
N GLU A 139 -26.54 -47.62 59.98
CA GLU A 139 -27.00 -47.31 61.32
C GLU A 139 -28.52 -47.45 61.47
N LEU A 140 -29.29 -47.02 60.47
CA LEU A 140 -30.76 -47.20 60.48
C LEU A 140 -31.16 -48.69 60.56
N LEU A 141 -30.40 -49.58 59.93
CA LEU A 141 -30.64 -51.03 60.01
C LEU A 141 -30.35 -51.62 61.40
N LYS A 142 -29.45 -51.03 62.20
CA LYS A 142 -29.13 -51.49 63.56
C LYS A 142 -30.18 -51.10 64.60
N LEU A 143 -31.03 -50.12 64.29
CA LEU A 143 -32.09 -49.61 65.17
C LEU A 143 -33.42 -50.37 65.00
N ARG A 144 -33.49 -51.35 64.10
CA ARG A 144 -34.67 -52.15 63.79
C ARG A 144 -34.54 -53.56 64.33
#